data_AF-A0A2I0T5J6-F1
#
_entry.id   AF-A0A2I0T5J6-F1
#
_cell.length_a   1.000
_cell.length_b   1.000
_cell.length_c   1.000
_cell.angle_alpha   90.00
_cell.angle_beta   90.00
_cell.angle_gamma   90.00
#
_symmetry.space_group_name_H-M   'P 1'
#
loop_
_entity.id
_entity.type
_entity.pdbx_description
1 polymer ?
#
loop_
_entity_poly.entity_id
_entity_poly.type
_entity_poly.pdbx_seq_one_letter_code
_entity_poly.pdbx_strand_id
1 'polypeptide(L)' 'MENPYKEPPKKCVLCGINVDYKNVQLLSQFVSPHTGCIYGRHITGLCNKKQKEITKAIKRAHVLDSYLNNW' A
#
# COMPACT_ATOMS: atom_id res chain seq x y z
N MET A 1 14.06 -20.15 28.19
CA MET A 1 15.12 -19.40 27.48
C MET A 1 14.59 -19.11 26.09
N GLU A 2 14.56 -17.84 25.65
CA GLU A 2 14.21 -17.53 24.25
C GLU A 2 15.32 -18.05 23.32
N ASN A 3 14.95 -18.47 22.11
CA ASN A 3 15.92 -19.00 21.13
C ASN A 3 16.83 -17.88 20.61
N PRO A 4 18.16 -17.91 20.88
CA PRO A 4 19.10 -16.88 20.45
C PRO A 4 19.32 -16.84 18.93
N TYR A 5 18.96 -17.90 18.20
CA TYR A 5 19.06 -17.99 16.74
C TYR A 5 17.76 -17.63 16.02
N LYS A 6 16.74 -17.15 16.75
CA LYS A 6 15.45 -16.77 16.14
C LYS A 6 15.63 -15.52 15.30
N GLU A 7 15.49 -15.68 13.98
CA GLU A 7 15.50 -14.55 13.06
C GLU A 7 14.33 -13.59 13.34
N PRO A 8 14.55 -12.28 13.13
CA PRO A 8 13.48 -11.30 13.26
C PRO A 8 12.39 -11.56 12.22
N PRO A 9 11.12 -11.24 12.54
CA PRO A 9 10.03 -11.41 11.60
C PRO A 9 10.24 -10.54 10.36
N LYS A 10 10.01 -11.13 9.19
CA LYS A 10 10.07 -10.42 7.91
C LYS A 10 9.08 -9.26 7.88
N LYS A 11 9.53 -8.10 7.40
CA LYS A 11 8.73 -6.88 7.24
C LYS A 11 8.52 -6.61 5.75
N CYS A 12 7.35 -6.10 5.38
CA CYS A 12 7.13 -5.58 4.03
C CYS A 12 7.69 -4.16 3.88
N VAL A 13 7.81 -3.69 2.64
CA VAL A 13 8.41 -2.38 2.31
C VAL A 13 7.74 -1.18 2.97
N LEU A 14 6.46 -1.28 3.36
CA LEU A 14 5.73 -0.20 4.05
C LEU A 14 5.61 -0.38 5.57
N CYS A 15 6.22 -1.41 6.17
CA CYS A 15 6.18 -1.57 7.63
C CYS A 15 6.89 -0.39 8.32
N GLY A 16 6.17 0.31 9.20
CA GLY A 16 6.68 1.51 9.89
C GLY A 16 6.50 2.81 9.10
N ILE A 17 6.06 2.75 7.84
CA ILE A 17 5.78 3.93 7.01
C ILE A 17 4.32 4.34 7.19
N ASN A 18 4.05 5.63 7.42
CA ASN A 18 2.68 6.14 7.46
C ASN A 18 2.12 6.29 6.04
N VAL A 19 0.92 5.75 5.79
CA VAL A 19 0.26 5.81 4.48
C VAL A 19 -0.83 6.86 4.53
N ASP A 20 -0.68 7.94 3.74
CA ASP A 20 -1.66 9.01 3.60
C ASP A 20 -2.27 8.97 2.18
N TYR A 21 -3.58 9.21 2.08
CA TYR A 21 -4.30 9.30 0.81
C TYR A 21 -3.81 10.49 -0.04
N LYS A 22 -3.19 11.49 0.58
CA LYS A 22 -2.62 12.67 -0.12
C LYS A 22 -1.34 12.35 -0.88
N ASN A 23 -0.63 11.27 -0.54
CA ASN A 23 0.62 10.91 -1.20
C ASN A 23 0.35 10.10 -2.48
N VAL A 24 -0.15 10.78 -3.52
CA VAL A 24 -0.54 10.13 -4.79
C VAL A 24 0.63 9.37 -5.42
N GLN A 25 1.86 9.91 -5.33
CA GLN A 25 3.06 9.26 -5.87
C GLN A 25 3.34 7.89 -5.22
N LEU A 26 3.12 7.75 -3.92
CA LEU A 26 3.24 6.46 -3.24
C LEU A 26 2.12 5.51 -3.67
N LEU A 27 0.89 6.00 -3.75
CA LEU A 27 -0.28 5.18 -4.00
C LEU A 27 -0.34 4.67 -5.45
N SER A 28 0.10 5.47 -6.42
CA SER A 28 0.13 5.08 -7.84
C SER A 28 1.02 3.87 -8.10
N GLN A 29 2.04 3.62 -7.27
CA GLN A 29 2.89 2.43 -7.35
C GLN A 29 2.12 1.11 -7.11
N PHE A 30 0.95 1.17 -6.47
CA PHE A 30 0.14 0.00 -6.14
C PHE A 30 -1.10 -0.14 -7.04
N VAL A 31 -1.15 0.63 -8.11
CA VAL A 31 -2.27 0.67 -9.06
C VAL A 31 -1.74 0.41 -10.48
N SER A 32 -2.54 -0.29 -11.28
CA SER A 32 -2.26 -0.49 -12.69
C SER A 32 -2.40 0.83 -13.45
N PRO A 33 -1.35 1.30 -14.16
CA PRO A 33 -1.43 2.55 -14.93
C PRO A 33 -2.39 2.46 -16.12
N HIS A 34 -2.74 1.25 -16.55
CA HIS A 34 -3.63 1.05 -17.70
C HIS A 34 -5.10 0.88 -17.31
N THR A 35 -5.36 0.32 -16.12
CA THR A 35 -6.73 -0.08 -15.73
C THR A 35 -7.23 0.59 -14.45
N GLY A 36 -6.36 1.27 -13.70
CA GLY A 36 -6.70 1.79 -12.38
C GLY A 36 -6.98 0.71 -11.32
N CYS A 37 -6.76 -0.57 -11.65
CA CYS A 37 -6.97 -1.66 -10.70
C CYS A 37 -5.86 -1.68 -9.64
N ILE A 38 -6.25 -1.81 -8.37
CA ILE A 38 -5.31 -1.97 -7.25
C ILE A 38 -4.70 -3.36 -7.31
N TYR A 39 -3.37 -3.46 -7.28
CA TYR A 39 -2.67 -4.73 -7.28
C TYR A 39 -2.94 -5.55 -6.01
N GLY A 40 -3.09 -6.87 -6.18
CA GLY A 40 -3.28 -7.81 -5.08
C GLY A 40 -1.99 -8.07 -4.29
N ARG A 41 -2.14 -8.62 -3.08
CA ARG A 41 -1.01 -8.88 -2.16
C ARG A 41 0.11 -9.75 -2.75
N HIS A 42 -0.22 -10.67 -3.65
CA HIS A 42 0.78 -11.52 -4.31
C HIS A 42 1.71 -10.74 -5.25
N ILE A 43 1.29 -9.55 -5.72
CA ILE A 43 2.09 -8.63 -6.53
C ILE A 43 2.77 -7.59 -5.64
N THR A 44 2.01 -6.96 -4.74
CA THR A 44 2.52 -5.85 -3.91
C THR A 44 3.51 -6.30 -2.82
N GLY A 45 3.47 -7.56 -2.40
CA GLY A 45 4.31 -8.08 -1.34
C GLY A 45 4.04 -7.47 0.05
N LEU A 46 2.93 -6.73 0.22
CA LEU A 46 2.61 -6.06 1.46
C LEU A 46 2.08 -7.02 2.53
N CYS A 47 2.29 -6.67 3.80
CA CYS A 47 1.60 -7.34 4.88
C CYS A 47 0.09 -6.99 4.84
N ASN A 48 -0.76 -7.83 5.41
CA ASN A 48 -2.22 -7.63 5.38
C ASN A 48 -2.66 -6.27 5.93
N LYS A 49 -1.96 -5.77 6.95
CA LYS A 49 -2.23 -4.45 7.53
C LYS A 49 -1.98 -3.34 6.50
N LYS A 50 -0.81 -3.34 5.87
CA LYS A 50 -0.42 -2.31 4.90
C LYS A 50 -1.22 -2.41 3.60
N GLN A 51 -1.57 -3.61 3.14
CA GLN A 51 -2.46 -3.78 2.00
C GLN A 51 -3.83 -3.12 2.25
N LYS A 52 -4.43 -3.34 3.43
CA LYS A 52 -5.71 -2.70 3.80
C LYS A 52 -5.59 -1.19 3.89
N GLU A 53 -4.50 -0.67 4.45
CA GLU A 53 -4.23 0.78 4.53
C GLU A 53 -4.12 1.40 3.13
N ILE A 54 -3.33 0.80 2.24
CA ILE A 54 -3.16 1.25 0.84
C ILE A 54 -4.50 1.23 0.09
N THR A 55 -5.26 0.13 0.17
CA THR A 55 -6.57 0.06 -0.49
C THR A 55 -7.54 1.14 0.01
N LYS A 56 -7.56 1.43 1.31
CA LYS A 56 -8.41 2.51 1.86
C LYS A 56 -7.93 3.88 1.41
N ALA A 57 -6.62 4.12 1.41
CA ALA A 57 -6.03 5.39 0.98
C ALA A 57 -6.31 5.67 -0.50
N ILE A 58 -6.11 4.68 -1.39
CA ILE A 58 -6.43 4.80 -2.83
C ILE A 58 -7.91 5.09 -3.04
N LYS A 59 -8.81 4.32 -2.41
CA LYS A 59 -10.26 4.56 -2.54
C LYS A 59 -10.67 5.94 -2.05
N ARG A 60 -10.08 6.41 -0.95
CA ARG A 60 -10.31 7.76 -0.43
C ARG A 60 -9.79 8.83 -1.38
N ALA A 61 -8.60 8.62 -1.95
CA ALA A 61 -8.01 9.52 -2.94
C ALA A 61 -8.94 9.62 -4.16
N HIS A 62 -9.37 8.50 -4.77
CA HIS A 62 -10.28 8.54 -5.92
C HIS A 62 -11.61 9.26 -5.65
N VAL A 63 -12.19 9.11 -4.46
CA VAL A 63 -13.44 9.81 -4.11
C VAL A 63 -13.21 11.32 -4.01
N LEU A 64 -12.13 11.75 -3.37
CA LEU A 64 -11.82 13.17 -3.15
C LEU A 64 -11.24 13.85 -4.38
N ASP A 65 -10.49 13.11 -5.20
CA ASP A 65 -9.75 13.59 -6.37
C ASP A 65 -10.57 13.48 -7.67
N SER A 66 -11.85 13.11 -7.57
CA SER A 66 -12.81 13.04 -8.69
C SER A 66 -13.05 14.37 -9.42
N TYR A 67 -12.34 15.45 -9.05
CA TYR A 67 -12.32 16.74 -9.74
C TYR A 67 -11.05 17.00 -10.57
N LEU A 68 -10.00 16.16 -10.46
CA LEU A 68 -8.75 16.32 -11.22
C LEU A 68 -8.23 14.93 -11.66
N ASN A 69 -8.47 14.57 -12.91
CA ASN A 69 -7.95 13.35 -13.53
C ASN A 69 -6.41 13.37 -13.57
N ASN A 70 -5.71 12.63 -12.71
CA ASN A 70 -4.28 12.30 -12.86
C ASN A 70 -3.92 10.97 -12.13
N TRP A 71 -4.41 9.84 -12.64
CA TRP A 71 -3.97 8.48 -12.27
C TRP A 71 -3.60 7.68 -13.51
#